data_AF-A0A2V3PVA6-F1
#
_entry.id   AF-A0A2V3PVA6-F1
#
_cell.length_a   1.000
_cell.length_b   1.000
_cell.length_c   1.000
_cell.angle_alpha   90.00
_cell.angle_beta   90.00
_cell.angle_gamma   90.00
#
_symmetry.space_group_name_H-M   'P 1'
#
loop_
_entity.id
_entity.type
_entity.pdbx_description
1 polymer ?
#
loop_
_entity_poly.entity_id
_entity_poly.type
_entity_poly.pdbx_seq_one_letter_code
_entity_poly.pdbx_strand_id
1 'polypeptide(L)'
;METLDKKEKNTHHGHAVKRFRHTLGKKQEALAIELGMSQAMVSMYESKKVIEDDMIEKFAEVLGVAPQLIKDLEEDPVTLIFENNHNNEKLNQAYFIEDHSSNQFNPVDKIVELCEKLLEKEQEKIALLEKLLKERN
;
A
#
# COMPACT_ATOMS: atom_id res chain seq x y z
N MET A 1 -38.25 20.66 -7.07
CA MET A 1 -36.96 20.74 -7.77
C MET A 1 -35.94 20.17 -6.81
N GLU A 2 -35.70 18.87 -6.88
CA GLU A 2 -34.70 18.21 -6.01
C GLU A 2 -33.33 18.72 -6.42
N THR A 3 -32.71 19.50 -5.53
CA THR A 3 -31.30 19.83 -5.62
C THR A 3 -30.53 18.55 -5.35
N LEU A 4 -30.15 17.85 -6.42
CA LEU A 4 -29.17 16.77 -6.35
C LEU A 4 -27.90 17.36 -5.74
N ASP A 5 -27.68 17.03 -4.47
CA ASP A 5 -26.41 17.19 -3.76
C ASP A 5 -25.34 16.50 -4.62
N LYS A 6 -24.70 17.29 -5.50
CA LYS A 6 -23.56 16.85 -6.28
C LYS A 6 -22.39 16.82 -5.31
N LYS A 7 -22.38 15.78 -4.46
CA LYS A 7 -21.24 15.39 -3.66
C LYS A 7 -20.08 15.37 -4.65
N GLU A 8 -19.14 16.31 -4.52
CA GLU A 8 -17.92 16.32 -5.32
C GLU A 8 -17.14 15.07 -4.93
N LYS A 9 -17.52 13.94 -5.52
CA LYS A 9 -16.79 12.70 -5.40
C LYS A 9 -15.48 12.97 -6.09
N ASN A 10 -14.42 13.03 -5.31
CA ASN A 10 -13.04 13.16 -5.78
C ASN A 10 -12.63 11.83 -6.44
N THR A 11 -13.33 11.44 -7.51
CA THR A 11 -13.10 10.19 -8.21
C THR A 11 -11.81 10.30 -9.02
N HIS A 12 -10.95 9.29 -8.91
CA HIS A 12 -9.78 9.17 -9.77
C HIS A 12 -10.14 8.32 -11.00
N HIS A 13 -10.40 8.98 -12.14
CA HIS A 13 -10.81 8.31 -13.38
C HIS A 13 -9.81 7.23 -13.82
N GLY A 14 -8.50 7.50 -13.69
CA GLY A 14 -7.46 6.52 -14.04
C GLY A 14 -7.52 5.23 -13.20
N HIS A 15 -7.80 5.32 -11.90
CA HIS A 15 -7.95 4.15 -11.03
C HIS A 15 -9.22 3.37 -11.38
N ALA A 16 -10.29 4.06 -11.76
CA ALA A 16 -11.50 3.40 -12.23
C ALA A 16 -11.24 2.57 -13.50
N VAL A 17 -10.56 3.15 -14.50
CA VAL A 17 -10.14 2.44 -15.72
C VAL A 17 -9.27 1.22 -15.36
N LYS A 18 -8.28 1.41 -14.48
CA LYS A 18 -7.42 0.32 -14.01
C LYS A 18 -8.22 -0.79 -13.33
N ARG A 19 -9.19 -0.47 -12.47
CA ARG A 19 -10.05 -1.45 -11.80
C ARG A 19 -10.86 -2.26 -12.80
N PHE A 20 -11.58 -1.61 -13.70
CA PHE A 20 -12.37 -2.30 -14.73
C PHE A 20 -11.49 -3.21 -15.60
N ARG A 21 -10.30 -2.74 -15.97
CA ARG A 21 -9.34 -3.58 -16.70
C ARG A 21 -8.96 -4.85 -15.93
N HIS A 22 -8.65 -4.74 -14.63
CA HIS A 22 -8.31 -5.90 -13.79
C HIS A 22 -9.50 -6.83 -13.59
N THR A 23 -10.70 -6.28 -13.34
CA THR A 23 -11.93 -7.07 -13.19
C THR A 23 -12.25 -7.87 -14.44
N LEU A 24 -11.98 -7.31 -15.63
CA LEU A 24 -12.13 -8.00 -16.91
C LEU A 24 -10.95 -8.92 -17.27
N GLY A 25 -9.90 -8.99 -16.44
CA GLY A 25 -8.71 -9.79 -16.69
C GLY A 25 -7.91 -9.35 -17.93
N LYS A 26 -8.11 -8.13 -18.42
CA LYS A 26 -7.42 -7.61 -19.61
C LYS A 26 -6.00 -7.15 -19.26
N LYS A 27 -5.02 -7.60 -20.04
CA LYS A 27 -3.65 -7.07 -19.97
C LYS A 27 -3.62 -5.63 -20.48
N GLN A 28 -2.74 -4.81 -19.92
CA GLN A 28 -2.59 -3.41 -20.31
C GLN A 28 -2.18 -3.27 -21.79
N GLU A 29 -1.34 -4.18 -22.28
CA GLU A 29 -0.96 -4.25 -23.70
C GLU A 29 -2.16 -4.54 -24.62
N ALA A 30 -3.05 -5.45 -24.22
CA ALA A 30 -4.24 -5.78 -24.99
C ALA A 30 -5.19 -4.56 -25.07
N LEU A 31 -5.39 -3.87 -23.95
CA LEU A 31 -6.17 -2.64 -23.90
C LEU A 31 -5.56 -1.55 -24.81
N ALA A 32 -4.23 -1.44 -24.83
CA ALA A 32 -3.52 -0.48 -25.67
C ALA A 32 -3.72 -0.76 -27.17
N ILE A 33 -3.65 -2.04 -27.57
CA ILE A 33 -3.89 -2.48 -28.95
C ILE A 33 -5.33 -2.15 -29.38
N GLU A 34 -6.32 -2.45 -28.54
CA GLU A 34 -7.74 -2.17 -28.82
C GLU A 34 -8.01 -0.67 -28.96
N LEU A 35 -7.31 0.17 -28.19
CA LEU A 35 -7.40 1.64 -28.25
C LEU A 35 -6.51 2.29 -29.33
N GLY A 36 -5.68 1.51 -30.03
CA GLY A 36 -4.73 2.01 -31.02
C GLY A 36 -3.64 2.91 -30.43
N MET A 37 -3.26 2.70 -29.17
CA MET A 37 -2.23 3.48 -28.47
C MET A 37 -1.13 2.59 -27.90
N SER A 38 -0.04 3.19 -27.40
CA SER A 38 1.04 2.44 -26.76
C SER A 38 0.68 2.07 -25.32
N GLN A 39 1.27 0.98 -24.81
CA GLN A 39 1.11 0.56 -23.40
C GLN A 39 1.47 1.69 -22.42
N ALA A 40 2.50 2.47 -22.74
CA ALA A 40 2.94 3.62 -21.93
C ALA A 40 1.87 4.72 -21.88
N MET A 41 1.17 5.00 -22.99
CA MET A 41 0.06 5.95 -23.03
C MET A 41 -1.10 5.47 -22.15
N VAL A 42 -1.49 4.19 -22.24
CA VAL A 42 -2.49 3.61 -21.33
C VAL A 42 -2.07 3.75 -19.87
N SER A 43 -0.78 3.51 -19.57
CA SER A 43 -0.25 3.67 -18.21
C SER A 43 -0.40 5.10 -17.70
N MET A 44 -0.15 6.08 -18.58
CA MET A 44 -0.28 7.49 -18.27
C MET A 44 -1.73 7.87 -17.99
N TYR A 45 -2.69 7.30 -18.73
CA TYR A 45 -4.11 7.51 -18.47
C TYR A 45 -4.56 6.85 -17.15
N GLU A 46 -4.10 5.63 -16.85
CA GLU A 46 -4.41 4.94 -15.59
C GLU A 46 -3.89 5.70 -14.35
N SER A 47 -2.81 6.48 -14.46
CA SER A 47 -2.29 7.32 -13.37
C SER A 47 -2.88 8.73 -13.32
N LYS A 48 -3.68 9.13 -14.31
CA LYS A 48 -4.27 10.48 -14.38
C LYS A 48 -5.56 10.54 -13.55
N LYS A 49 -5.63 11.50 -12.63
CA LYS A 49 -6.83 11.70 -11.79
C LYS A 49 -8.06 12.10 -12.59
N VAL A 50 -7.89 13.01 -13.55
CA VAL A 50 -8.96 13.51 -14.41
C VAL A 50 -8.60 13.25 -15.86
N ILE A 51 -9.38 12.41 -16.53
CA ILE A 51 -9.26 12.10 -17.95
C ILE A 51 -10.32 12.89 -18.73
N GLU A 52 -10.01 13.30 -19.97
CA GLU A 52 -10.94 13.96 -20.89
C GLU A 52 -12.15 13.06 -21.22
N ASP A 53 -13.34 13.64 -21.35
CA ASP A 53 -14.58 12.89 -21.58
C ASP A 53 -14.52 12.01 -22.84
N ASP A 54 -13.97 12.53 -23.95
CA ASP A 54 -13.76 11.78 -25.20
C ASP A 54 -12.91 10.51 -24.98
N MET A 55 -11.93 10.58 -24.08
CA MET A 55 -11.08 9.44 -23.76
C MET A 55 -11.79 8.46 -22.82
N ILE A 56 -12.59 8.94 -21.88
CA ILE A 56 -13.43 8.10 -21.01
C ILE A 56 -14.40 7.28 -21.86
N GLU A 57 -15.02 7.88 -22.87
CA GLU A 57 -15.91 7.17 -23.79
C GLU A 57 -15.20 6.05 -24.55
N LYS A 58 -13.99 6.32 -25.07
CA LYS A 58 -13.18 5.28 -25.73
C LYS A 58 -12.81 4.14 -24.78
N PHE A 59 -12.37 4.46 -23.55
CA PHE A 59 -12.09 3.43 -22.55
C PHE A 59 -13.34 2.63 -22.21
N ALA A 60 -14.47 3.30 -22.05
CA ALA A 60 -15.75 2.67 -21.73
C ALA A 60 -16.22 1.72 -22.84
N GLU A 61 -16.11 2.11 -24.11
CA GLU A 61 -16.44 1.29 -25.27
C GLU A 61 -15.60 0.01 -25.32
N VAL A 62 -14.28 0.16 -25.17
CA VAL A 62 -13.33 -0.96 -25.24
C VAL A 62 -13.46 -1.90 -24.03
N LEU A 63 -13.76 -1.36 -22.85
CA LEU A 63 -14.01 -2.14 -21.63
C LEU A 63 -15.44 -2.70 -21.57
N GLY A 64 -16.35 -2.29 -22.46
CA GLY A 64 -17.75 -2.71 -22.46
C GLY A 64 -18.53 -2.23 -21.23
N VAL A 65 -18.19 -1.05 -20.69
CA VAL A 65 -18.83 -0.44 -19.51
C VAL A 65 -19.48 0.89 -19.88
N ALA A 66 -20.43 1.37 -19.09
CA ALA A 66 -20.99 2.70 -19.30
C ALA A 66 -19.96 3.79 -18.89
N PRO A 67 -19.80 4.88 -19.66
CA PRO A 67 -18.87 5.98 -19.32
C PRO A 67 -19.11 6.58 -17.93
N GLN A 68 -20.38 6.60 -17.49
CA GLN A 68 -20.77 7.08 -16.16
C GLN A 68 -20.14 6.23 -15.03
N LEU A 69 -19.99 4.92 -15.24
CA LEU A 69 -19.38 4.05 -14.22
C LEU A 69 -17.91 4.37 -13.98
N ILE A 70 -17.20 4.90 -14.98
CA ILE A 70 -15.80 5.33 -14.81
C ILE A 70 -15.73 6.65 -14.03
N LYS A 71 -16.74 7.53 -14.17
CA LYS A 71 -16.82 8.83 -13.49
C LYS A 71 -17.36 8.72 -12.05
N ASP A 72 -18.27 7.79 -11.82
CA ASP A 72 -18.99 7.64 -10.55
C ASP A 72 -18.36 6.64 -9.57
N LEU A 73 -17.30 5.94 -9.99
CA LEU A 73 -16.63 4.95 -9.16
C LEU A 73 -15.94 5.61 -7.96
N GLU A 74 -16.52 5.48 -6.77
CA GLU A 74 -15.83 5.90 -5.55
C GLU A 74 -14.55 5.08 -5.35
N GLU A 75 -13.46 5.76 -5.00
CA GLU A 75 -12.25 5.08 -4.55
C GLU A 75 -12.58 4.34 -3.26
N ASP A 76 -12.40 3.02 -3.25
CA ASP A 76 -12.41 2.25 -2.00
C ASP A 76 -11.31 2.81 -1.08
N PRO A 77 -11.54 2.83 0.25
CA PRO A 77 -10.54 3.31 1.21
C PRO A 77 -9.21 2.61 0.96
N VAL A 78 -8.19 3.42 0.69
CA VAL A 78 -6.80 3.07 0.33
C VAL A 78 -6.43 1.64 0.73
N THR A 79 -6.41 0.72 -0.25
CA THR A 79 -5.79 -0.57 -0.06
C THR A 79 -4.29 -0.33 0.15
N LEU A 80 -3.83 -0.33 1.40
CA LEU A 80 -2.41 -0.34 1.74
C LEU A 80 -1.85 -1.70 1.34
N ILE A 81 -1.24 -1.76 0.16
CA ILE A 81 -0.52 -2.94 -0.30
C ILE A 81 0.86 -2.91 0.36
N PHE A 82 1.03 -3.68 1.43
CA PHE A 82 2.33 -3.92 2.04
C PHE A 82 3.08 -4.96 1.20
N GLU A 83 3.83 -4.51 0.19
CA GLU A 83 4.75 -5.38 -0.54
C GLU A 83 6.03 -5.58 0.29
N ASN A 84 6.17 -6.75 0.90
CA ASN A 84 7.41 -7.14 1.59
C ASN A 84 8.44 -7.59 0.55
N ASN A 85 9.01 -6.63 -0.20
CA ASN A 85 10.12 -6.92 -1.11
C ASN A 85 11.37 -7.21 -0.28
N HIS A 86 11.61 -8.49 0.00
CA HIS A 86 12.87 -8.98 0.58
C HIS A 86 13.97 -8.97 -0.49
N ASN A 87 14.23 -7.81 -1.08
CA ASN A 87 15.38 -7.59 -1.94
C ASN A 87 16.46 -6.96 -1.09
N ASN A 88 17.33 -7.83 -0.58
CA ASN A 88 18.63 -7.44 -0.09
C ASN A 88 19.32 -6.62 -1.19
N GLU A 89 19.77 -5.44 -0.79
CA GLU A 89 20.67 -4.53 -1.50
C GLU A 89 20.04 -3.47 -2.42
N LYS A 90 20.31 -2.23 -2.01
CA LYS A 90 20.32 -0.96 -2.76
C LYS A 90 19.01 -0.19 -2.83
N LEU A 91 18.85 0.65 -1.80
CA LEU A 91 18.62 2.10 -1.90
C LEU A 91 18.10 2.54 -3.28
N ASN A 92 16.79 2.49 -3.48
CA ASN A 92 16.13 3.40 -4.41
C ASN A 92 15.05 4.15 -3.65
N GLN A 93 15.43 5.39 -3.37
CA GLN A 93 14.68 6.47 -2.76
C GLN A 93 13.44 6.79 -3.61
N ALA A 94 12.37 6.02 -3.42
CA ALA A 94 11.06 6.42 -3.87
C ALA A 94 10.43 7.27 -2.75
N TYR A 95 10.42 8.58 -2.98
CA TYR A 95 9.57 9.60 -2.36
C TYR A 95 8.47 9.05 -1.43
N PHE A 96 8.80 8.89 -0.15
CA PHE A 96 7.79 8.82 0.89
C PHE A 96 7.76 10.18 1.57
N ILE A 97 6.58 10.79 1.55
CA ILE A 97 6.24 11.93 2.39
C ILE A 97 6.27 11.38 3.81
N GLU A 98 7.41 11.59 4.49
CA GLU A 98 7.62 11.15 5.87
C GLU A 98 6.72 11.99 6.80
N ASP A 99 5.59 11.40 7.18
CA ASP A 99 4.96 11.70 8.45
C ASP A 99 5.96 11.35 9.55
N HIS A 100 6.40 12.37 10.30
CA HIS A 100 7.39 12.27 11.37
C HIS A 100 6.82 11.57 12.62
N SER A 101 6.38 10.32 12.48
CA SER A 101 6.21 9.41 13.60
C SER A 101 7.38 8.43 13.62
N SER A 102 8.54 8.93 14.04
CA SER A 102 9.72 8.12 14.33
C SER A 102 9.45 7.23 15.56
N ASN A 103 8.63 6.20 15.39
CA ASN A 103 8.71 5.01 16.22
C ASN A 103 10.01 4.32 15.84
N GLN A 104 11.08 4.75 16.51
CA GLN A 104 12.42 4.19 16.42
C GLN A 104 12.42 2.81 17.09
N PHE A 105 11.69 1.86 16.50
CA PHE A 105 11.72 0.47 16.91
C PHE A 105 13.01 -0.15 16.38
N ASN A 106 14.07 -0.04 17.18
CA ASN A 106 15.32 -0.71 16.89
C ASN A 106 15.28 -2.12 17.53
N PRO A 107 15.18 -3.19 16.73
CA PRO A 107 15.12 -4.56 17.25
C PRO A 107 16.39 -4.95 18.01
N VAL A 108 17.54 -4.35 17.69
CA VAL A 108 18.81 -4.60 18.40
C VAL A 108 18.73 -4.12 19.83
N ASP A 109 18.20 -2.90 20.06
CA ASP A 109 18.09 -2.33 21.40
C ASP A 109 17.14 -3.17 22.28
N LYS A 110 16.09 -3.74 21.69
CA LYS A 110 15.17 -4.65 22.40
C LYS A 110 15.80 -5.99 22.75
N ILE A 111 16.71 -6.50 21.91
CA ILE A 111 17.46 -7.72 22.22
C ILE A 111 18.46 -7.46 23.35
N VAL A 112 19.15 -6.31 23.34
CA VAL A 112 20.07 -5.93 24.43
C VAL A 112 19.32 -5.80 25.75
N GLU A 113 18.18 -5.09 25.77
CA GLU A 113 17.33 -4.95 26.97
C GLU A 113 16.89 -6.32 27.53
N LEU A 114 16.57 -7.28 26.65
CA LEU A 114 16.20 -8.64 27.06
C LEU A 114 17.40 -9.41 27.66
N CYS A 115 18.57 -9.30 27.05
CA CYS A 115 19.80 -9.94 27.53
C CYS A 115 20.21 -9.42 28.91
N GLU A 116 20.12 -8.11 29.16
CA GLU A 116 20.42 -7.51 30.46
C GLU A 116 19.47 -8.04 31.56
N LYS A 117 18.17 -8.10 31.28
CA LYS A 117 17.18 -8.66 32.22
C LYS A 117 17.40 -10.14 32.52
N LEU A 118 17.81 -10.93 31.54
CA LEU A 118 18.12 -12.34 31.74
C LEU A 118 19.37 -12.51 32.60
N LEU A 119 20.39 -11.67 32.40
CA LEU A 119 21.61 -11.69 33.20
C LEU A 119 21.35 -11.37 34.67
N GLU A 120 20.51 -10.37 34.95
CA GLU A 120 20.10 -10.02 36.32
C GLU A 120 19.37 -11.18 37.01
N LYS A 121 18.43 -11.82 36.32
CA LYS A 121 17.71 -13.00 36.86
C LYS A 121 18.61 -14.19 37.14
N GLU A 122 19.62 -14.44 36.29
CA GLU A 122 20.61 -15.48 36.55
C GLU A 122 21.46 -15.16 37.79
N GLN A 123 21.87 -13.90 37.98
CA GLN A 123 22.62 -13.48 39.16
C GLN A 123 21.81 -13.61 40.46
N GLU A 124 20.53 -13.21 40.44
CA GLU A 124 19.62 -13.39 41.58
C GLU A 124 19.44 -14.86 41.94
N LYS A 125 19.29 -15.72 40.93
CA LYS A 125 19.16 -17.16 41.11
C LYS A 125 20.43 -17.77 41.71
N ILE A 126 21.60 -17.38 41.23
CA ILE A 126 22.90 -17.82 41.78
C ILE A 126 23.02 -17.38 43.25
N ALA A 127 22.70 -16.12 43.56
CA ALA A 127 22.78 -15.61 44.93
C ALA A 127 21.80 -16.33 45.88
N LEU A 128 20.60 -16.69 45.41
CA LEU A 128 19.64 -17.49 46.18
C LEU A 128 20.18 -18.91 46.43
N LEU A 129 20.75 -19.55 45.41
CA LEU A 129 21.36 -20.87 45.52
C LEU A 129 22.56 -20.86 46.49
N GLU A 130 23.39 -19.82 46.46
CA GLU A 130 24.51 -19.65 47.40
C GLU A 130 24.03 -19.51 48.85
N LYS A 131 22.93 -18.77 49.10
CA LYS A 131 22.34 -18.65 50.44
C LYS A 131 21.83 -20.00 50.95
N LEU A 132 21.09 -20.73 50.12
CA LEU A 132 20.57 -22.06 50.46
C LEU A 132 21.69 -23.08 50.72
N LEU A 133 22.80 -22.99 49.99
CA LEU A 133 23.96 -23.84 50.22
C LEU A 133 24.70 -23.48 51.52
N LYS A 134 24.74 -22.20 51.91
CA LYS A 134 25.32 -21.75 53.19
C LYS A 134 24.46 -22.12 54.40
N GLU A 135 23.14 -22.19 54.25
CA GLU A 135 22.22 -22.62 55.32
C GLU A 135 22.20 -24.14 55.54
N ARG A 136 22.73 -24.91 54.58
CA ARG A 136 22.76 -26.39 54.62
C ARG A 136 24.08 -26.98 55.10
N ASN A 137 25.08 -26.13 55.38
CA ASN A 137 26.36 -26.48 56.03
C ASN A 137 26.40 -25.86 57.43
#